data_AF-A0A8I2E2W1-F1
#
_entry.id   AF-A0A8I2E2W1-F1
#
_cell.length_a   1.000
_cell.length_b   1.000
_cell.length_c   1.000
_cell.angle_alpha   90.00
_cell.angle_beta   90.00
_cell.angle_gamma   90.00
#
_symmetry.space_group_name_H-M   'P 1'
#
loop_
_entity.id
_entity.type
_entity.pdbx_description
1 polymer ?
#
loop_
_entity_poly.entity_id
_entity_poly.type
_entity_poly.pdbx_seq_one_letter_code
_entity_poly.pdbx_strand_id
1 'polypeptide(L)'
;MKDEEAPAPTLTPAAVRRRFTAAAWGSAIAWPVLTAAVTPVLLWWLDIGWDELATADFAAVGLLPLAPVLLYFAVDAARTVRKEQQDVAESARELVGAVHTAADRRDLSFAARHFGNMMLGASTAFNTRVLPRRTTRAFARQVVREADGDGLSPSSLDVVTDLARMAA
;
A
#
# COMPACT_ATOMS: atom_id res chain seq x y z
N MET A 1 -8.90 -11.93 -33.28
CA MET A 1 -9.47 -12.16 -31.94
C MET A 1 -9.49 -10.82 -31.23
N LYS A 2 -10.66 -10.31 -30.87
CA LYS A 2 -10.76 -9.16 -29.97
C LYS A 2 -10.50 -9.73 -28.58
N ASP A 3 -9.40 -9.33 -27.96
CA ASP A 3 -9.19 -9.59 -26.54
C ASP A 3 -10.29 -8.85 -25.79
N GLU A 4 -11.28 -9.60 -25.31
CA GLU A 4 -12.22 -9.12 -24.32
C GLU A 4 -11.39 -8.75 -23.08
N GLU A 5 -11.03 -7.46 -22.99
CA GLU A 5 -10.47 -6.86 -21.79
C GLU A 5 -11.43 -7.20 -20.65
N ALA A 6 -11.03 -8.16 -19.81
CA ALA A 6 -11.77 -8.54 -18.62
C ALA A 6 -12.20 -7.27 -17.89
N PRO A 7 -13.49 -7.15 -17.49
CA PRO A 7 -14.02 -5.93 -16.91
C PRO A 7 -13.10 -5.48 -15.79
N ALA A 8 -12.61 -4.24 -15.88
CA ALA A 8 -11.66 -3.70 -14.93
C ALA A 8 -12.19 -3.95 -13.52
N PRO A 9 -11.41 -4.61 -12.63
CA PRO A 9 -11.92 -5.04 -11.34
C PRO A 9 -12.47 -3.83 -10.59
N THR A 10 -13.73 -3.91 -10.19
CA THR A 10 -14.38 -2.88 -9.38
C THR A 10 -13.58 -2.69 -8.10
N LEU A 11 -13.38 -1.42 -7.72
CA LEU A 11 -12.57 -1.06 -6.57
C LEU A 11 -13.38 -1.31 -5.29
N THR A 12 -13.45 -2.57 -4.87
CA THR A 12 -14.17 -2.97 -3.66
C THR A 12 -13.31 -2.74 -2.41
N PRO A 13 -13.92 -2.42 -1.25
CA PRO A 13 -13.17 -2.26 0.00
C PRO A 13 -12.34 -3.50 0.35
N ALA A 14 -12.90 -4.70 0.10
CA ALA A 14 -12.19 -5.96 0.31
C ALA A 14 -10.96 -6.11 -0.61
N ALA A 15 -11.06 -5.69 -1.87
CA ALA A 15 -9.92 -5.70 -2.79
C ALA A 15 -8.84 -4.71 -2.36
N VAL A 16 -9.23 -3.53 -1.90
CA VAL A 16 -8.30 -2.50 -1.37
C VAL A 16 -7.56 -3.05 -0.15
N ARG A 17 -8.28 -3.60 0.85
CA ARG A 17 -7.67 -4.26 2.03
C ARG A 17 -6.67 -5.34 1.64
N ARG A 18 -7.07 -6.26 0.76
CA ARG A 18 -6.20 -7.34 0.28
C ARG A 18 -4.93 -6.80 -0.40
N ARG A 19 -5.03 -5.71 -1.16
CA ARG A 19 -3.87 -5.09 -1.83
C ARG A 19 -2.91 -4.47 -0.83
N PHE A 20 -3.39 -3.75 0.18
CA PHE A 20 -2.54 -3.24 1.25
C PHE A 20 -1.87 -4.36 2.05
N THR A 21 -2.61 -5.43 2.39
CA THR A 21 -2.04 -6.61 3.06
C THR A 21 -0.96 -7.27 2.20
N ALA A 22 -1.23 -7.50 0.91
CA ALA A 22 -0.25 -8.08 -0.01
C ALA A 22 0.98 -7.19 -0.19
N ALA A 23 0.79 -5.86 -0.26
CA ALA A 23 1.87 -4.89 -0.35
C ALA A 23 2.75 -4.88 0.91
N ALA A 24 2.14 -4.98 2.11
CA ALA A 24 2.88 -5.04 3.36
C ALA A 24 3.74 -6.31 3.43
N TRP A 25 3.15 -7.47 3.12
CA TRP A 25 3.89 -8.74 3.06
C TRP A 25 4.96 -8.75 1.97
N GLY A 26 4.64 -8.28 0.77
CA GLY A 26 5.59 -8.18 -0.33
C GLY A 26 6.78 -7.28 0.02
N SER A 27 6.52 -6.16 0.70
CA SER A 27 7.58 -5.24 1.12
C SER A 27 8.43 -5.83 2.26
N ALA A 28 7.81 -6.55 3.20
CA ALA A 28 8.54 -7.21 4.28
C ALA A 28 9.46 -8.33 3.78
N ILE A 29 8.97 -9.16 2.84
CA ILE A 29 9.71 -10.32 2.31
C ILE A 29 10.79 -9.91 1.30
N ALA A 30 10.64 -8.76 0.63
CA ALA A 30 11.62 -8.27 -0.33
C ALA A 30 13.03 -8.14 0.27
N TRP A 31 13.15 -7.72 1.54
CA TRP A 31 14.44 -7.57 2.21
C TRP A 31 15.18 -8.91 2.39
N PRO A 32 14.60 -9.95 3.02
CA PRO A 32 15.19 -11.28 3.05
C PRO A 32 15.54 -11.84 1.67
N VAL A 33 14.68 -11.63 0.67
CA VAL A 33 14.91 -12.13 -0.70
C VAL A 33 16.09 -11.40 -1.36
N LEU A 34 16.17 -10.08 -1.23
CA LEU A 34 17.29 -9.29 -1.74
C LEU A 34 18.59 -9.71 -1.07
N THR A 35 18.58 -9.91 0.25
CA THR A 35 19.77 -10.40 0.97
C THR A 35 20.17 -11.78 0.46
N ALA A 36 19.24 -12.73 0.38
CA ALA A 36 19.53 -14.07 -0.14
C ALA A 36 20.07 -14.06 -1.59
N ALA A 37 19.63 -13.11 -2.43
CA ALA A 37 20.09 -12.97 -3.81
C ALA A 37 21.49 -12.32 -3.91
N VAL A 38 21.81 -11.37 -3.03
CA VAL A 38 23.09 -10.64 -3.05
C VAL A 38 24.19 -11.40 -2.31
N THR A 39 23.83 -12.18 -1.29
CA THR A 39 24.79 -12.95 -0.47
C THR A 39 25.76 -13.79 -1.31
N PRO A 40 25.33 -14.61 -2.31
CA PRO A 40 26.25 -15.38 -3.14
C PRO A 40 27.29 -14.54 -3.89
N VAL A 41 26.88 -13.36 -4.38
CA VAL A 41 27.78 -12.44 -5.10
C VAL A 41 28.82 -11.84 -4.15
N LEU A 42 28.39 -11.45 -2.95
CA LEU A 42 29.29 -10.93 -1.92
C LEU A 42 30.29 -11.98 -1.46
N LEU A 43 29.87 -13.22 -1.26
CA LEU A 43 30.75 -14.32 -0.89
C LEU A 43 31.80 -14.59 -1.96
N TRP A 44 31.38 -14.62 -3.23
CA TRP A 44 32.31 -14.77 -4.35
C TRP A 44 33.30 -13.59 -4.42
N TRP A 45 32.82 -12.35 -4.24
CA TRP A 45 33.67 -11.17 -4.29
C TRP A 45 34.66 -11.09 -3.12
N LEU A 46 34.29 -11.61 -1.95
CA LEU A 46 35.11 -11.64 -0.75
C LEU A 46 35.99 -12.92 -0.64
N ASP A 47 35.93 -13.82 -1.62
CA ASP A 47 36.61 -15.12 -1.62
C ASP A 47 36.27 -15.99 -0.40
N ILE A 48 35.02 -15.88 0.09
CA ILE A 48 34.52 -16.63 1.25
C ILE A 48 33.82 -17.91 0.75
N GLY A 49 34.30 -19.06 1.22
CA GLY A 49 33.72 -20.36 0.91
C GLY A 49 32.37 -20.61 1.60
N TRP A 50 31.52 -21.45 1.01
CA TRP A 50 30.25 -21.86 1.63
C TRP A 50 30.46 -22.67 2.93
N ASP A 51 31.58 -23.34 3.04
CA ASP A 51 32.07 -24.06 4.21
C ASP A 51 32.44 -23.11 5.37
N GLU A 52 33.01 -21.95 5.06
CA GLU A 52 33.32 -20.92 6.06
C GLU A 52 32.06 -20.29 6.66
N LEU A 53 31.00 -20.15 5.86
CA LEU A 53 29.68 -19.69 6.29
C LEU A 53 29.00 -20.59 7.33
N ALA A 54 29.26 -21.89 7.26
CA ALA A 54 28.72 -22.88 8.18
C ALA A 54 29.53 -22.99 9.48
N THR A 55 30.64 -22.26 9.60
CA THR A 55 31.41 -22.22 10.84
C THR A 55 30.65 -21.43 11.92
N ALA A 56 30.75 -21.89 13.17
CA ALA A 56 30.09 -21.24 14.30
C ALA A 56 30.57 -19.79 14.49
N ASP A 57 31.83 -19.49 14.18
CA ASP A 57 32.41 -18.15 14.28
C ASP A 57 31.81 -17.19 13.24
N PHE A 58 31.66 -17.60 11.98
CA PHE A 58 31.04 -16.76 10.97
C PHE A 58 29.54 -16.56 11.22
N ALA A 59 28.85 -17.61 11.70
CA ALA A 59 27.46 -17.52 12.10
C ALA A 59 27.26 -16.52 13.25
N ALA A 60 28.15 -16.51 14.25
CA ALA A 60 28.09 -15.63 15.42
C ALA A 60 28.51 -14.18 15.13
N VAL A 61 29.54 -13.96 14.31
CA VAL A 61 30.12 -12.63 14.06
C VAL A 61 29.52 -11.94 12.83
N GLY A 62 29.07 -12.70 11.83
CA GLY A 62 28.55 -12.18 10.56
C GLY A 62 27.03 -12.27 10.41
N LEU A 63 26.45 -13.47 10.50
CA LEU A 63 25.03 -13.71 10.19
C LEU A 63 24.06 -13.31 11.32
N LEU A 64 24.37 -13.69 12.56
CA LEU A 64 23.51 -13.40 13.72
C LEU A 64 23.28 -11.88 13.94
N PRO A 65 24.29 -11.00 13.78
CA PRO A 65 24.09 -9.56 13.86
C PRO A 65 23.27 -8.96 12.71
N LEU A 66 23.22 -9.61 11.54
CA LEU A 66 22.42 -9.16 10.40
C LEU A 66 20.93 -9.48 10.55
N ALA A 67 20.58 -10.55 11.27
CA ALA A 67 19.18 -10.93 11.51
C ALA A 67 18.31 -9.79 12.10
N PRO A 68 18.71 -9.09 13.19
CA PRO A 68 17.92 -7.97 13.71
C PRO A 68 17.85 -6.78 12.73
N VAL A 69 18.88 -6.57 11.91
CA VAL A 69 18.89 -5.52 10.88
C VAL A 69 17.87 -5.83 9.78
N LEU A 70 17.85 -7.06 9.27
CA LEU A 70 16.86 -7.50 8.28
C LEU A 70 15.45 -7.46 8.84
N LEU A 71 15.26 -7.89 10.09
CA LEU A 71 13.98 -7.80 10.77
C LEU A 71 13.52 -6.36 10.90
N TYR A 72 14.42 -5.44 11.26
CA TYR A 72 14.14 -4.01 11.34
C TYR A 72 13.63 -3.47 10.01
N PHE A 73 14.34 -3.71 8.90
CA PHE A 73 13.92 -3.26 7.57
C PHE A 73 12.61 -3.90 7.11
N ALA A 74 12.39 -5.18 7.39
CA ALA A 74 11.14 -5.86 7.07
C ALA A 74 9.94 -5.25 7.83
N VAL A 75 10.12 -4.98 9.13
CA VAL A 75 9.10 -4.35 9.98
C VAL A 75 8.85 -2.91 9.56
N ASP A 76 9.90 -2.14 9.29
CA ASP A 76 9.79 -0.76 8.83
C ASP A 76 9.03 -0.69 7.49
N ALA A 77 9.37 -1.55 6.54
CA ALA A 77 8.69 -1.62 5.26
C ALA A 77 7.19 -1.95 5.39
N ALA A 78 6.84 -2.89 6.28
CA ALA A 78 5.44 -3.19 6.58
C ALA A 78 4.72 -2.02 7.26
N ARG A 79 5.41 -1.29 8.15
CA ARG A 79 4.89 -0.08 8.81
C ARG A 79 4.62 1.03 7.82
N THR A 80 5.49 1.24 6.83
CA THR A 80 5.25 2.22 5.75
C THR A 80 3.93 1.94 5.04
N VAL A 81 3.70 0.68 4.61
CA VAL A 81 2.44 0.31 3.94
C VAL A 81 1.24 0.47 4.86
N ARG A 82 1.38 0.13 6.15
CA ARG A 82 0.32 0.30 7.14
C ARG A 82 -0.03 1.77 7.37
N LYS A 83 0.96 2.66 7.36
CA LYS A 83 0.76 4.11 7.43
C LYS A 83 -0.03 4.60 6.21
N GLU A 84 0.37 4.20 5.01
CA GLU A 84 -0.34 4.54 3.77
C GLU A 84 -1.80 4.04 3.80
N GLN A 85 -2.04 2.86 4.35
CA GLN A 85 -3.39 2.34 4.58
C GLN A 85 -4.18 3.22 5.57
N GLN A 86 -3.55 3.69 6.64
CA GLN A 86 -4.15 4.57 7.63
C GLN A 86 -4.49 5.93 7.04
N ASP A 87 -3.58 6.55 6.30
CA ASP A 87 -3.80 7.87 5.68
C ASP A 87 -4.94 7.81 4.63
N VAL A 88 -5.06 6.70 3.89
CA VAL A 88 -6.21 6.46 3.00
C VAL A 88 -7.51 6.29 3.78
N ALA A 89 -7.50 5.58 4.91
CA ALA A 89 -8.68 5.41 5.74
C ALA A 89 -9.10 6.72 6.43
N GLU A 90 -8.13 7.54 6.84
CA GLU A 90 -8.36 8.85 7.46
C GLU A 90 -8.96 9.83 6.46
N SER A 91 -8.38 9.96 5.26
CA SER A 91 -8.97 10.77 4.19
C SER A 91 -10.38 10.30 3.78
N ALA A 92 -10.66 8.99 3.88
CA ALA A 92 -12.02 8.47 3.69
C ALA A 92 -12.97 8.90 4.83
N ARG A 93 -12.50 8.91 6.09
CA ARG A 93 -13.28 9.42 7.24
C ARG A 93 -13.58 10.91 7.10
N GLU A 94 -12.60 11.69 6.68
CA GLU A 94 -12.78 13.13 6.40
C GLU A 94 -13.84 13.35 5.32
N LEU A 95 -13.80 12.56 4.24
CA LEU A 95 -14.79 12.63 3.18
C LEU A 95 -16.19 12.25 3.68
N VAL A 96 -16.33 11.17 4.46
CA VAL A 96 -17.60 10.81 5.09
C VAL A 96 -18.08 11.91 6.02
N GLY A 97 -17.20 12.49 6.83
CA GLY A 97 -17.52 13.61 7.70
C GLY A 97 -18.07 14.79 6.90
N ALA A 98 -17.37 15.18 5.83
CA ALA A 98 -17.78 16.26 4.94
C ALA A 98 -19.16 16.00 4.30
N VAL A 99 -19.52 14.76 3.96
CA VAL A 99 -20.88 14.45 3.46
C VAL A 99 -21.96 14.79 4.49
N HIS A 100 -21.69 14.58 5.78
CA HIS A 100 -22.67 14.79 6.84
C HIS A 100 -22.71 16.23 7.35
N THR A 101 -21.59 16.96 7.26
CA THR A 101 -21.43 18.28 7.87
C THR A 101 -21.33 19.43 6.88
N ALA A 102 -20.97 19.17 5.61
CA ALA A 102 -20.74 20.24 4.65
C ALA A 102 -22.05 20.94 4.28
N ALA A 103 -22.18 22.19 4.69
CA ALA A 103 -23.18 23.11 4.17
C ALA A 103 -22.81 23.65 2.78
N ASP A 104 -21.52 23.57 2.40
CA ASP A 104 -20.99 24.03 1.10
C ASP A 104 -20.42 22.86 0.28
N ARG A 105 -20.83 22.81 -0.99
CA ARG A 105 -20.34 21.89 -2.03
C ARG A 105 -18.83 21.96 -2.23
N ARG A 106 -18.21 23.11 -1.98
CA ARG A 106 -16.75 23.29 -2.10
C ARG A 106 -15.96 22.45 -1.12
N ASP A 107 -16.43 22.32 0.12
CA ASP A 107 -15.74 21.54 1.15
C ASP A 107 -15.80 20.04 0.84
N LEU A 108 -16.96 19.57 0.38
CA LEU A 108 -17.13 18.19 -0.06
C LEU A 108 -16.23 17.87 -1.27
N SER A 109 -16.16 18.79 -2.23
CA SER A 109 -15.32 18.65 -3.42
C SER A 109 -13.83 18.63 -3.06
N PHE A 110 -13.41 19.43 -2.08
CA PHE A 110 -12.05 19.42 -1.56
C PHE A 110 -11.71 18.08 -0.90
N ALA A 111 -12.57 17.59 0.00
CA ALA A 111 -12.38 16.30 0.67
C ALA A 111 -12.33 15.13 -0.34
N ALA A 112 -13.18 15.16 -1.37
CA ALA A 112 -13.22 14.15 -2.42
C ALA A 112 -11.90 14.10 -3.23
N ARG A 113 -11.34 15.28 -3.54
CA ARG A 113 -10.04 15.39 -4.23
C ARG A 113 -8.89 14.93 -3.33
N HIS A 114 -8.93 15.30 -2.05
CA HIS A 114 -7.93 14.86 -1.07
C HIS A 114 -7.90 13.34 -0.97
N PHE A 115 -9.05 12.71 -0.72
CA PHE A 115 -9.21 11.25 -0.70
C PHE A 115 -8.72 10.57 -2.00
N GLY A 116 -9.11 11.11 -3.16
CA GLY A 116 -8.67 10.59 -4.46
C GLY A 116 -7.15 10.66 -4.66
N ASN A 117 -6.51 11.73 -4.20
CA ASN A 117 -5.06 11.89 -4.25
C ASN A 117 -4.35 10.90 -3.33
N MET A 118 -4.85 10.70 -2.10
CA MET A 118 -4.29 9.73 -1.15
C MET A 118 -4.32 8.30 -1.71
N MET A 119 -5.45 7.88 -2.28
CA MET A 119 -5.54 6.57 -2.93
C MET A 119 -4.60 6.41 -4.12
N LEU A 120 -4.37 7.47 -4.91
CA LEU A 120 -3.47 7.44 -6.06
C LEU A 120 -1.99 7.51 -5.67
N GLY A 121 -1.69 8.13 -4.52
CA GLY A 121 -0.35 8.26 -3.93
C GLY A 121 0.11 7.02 -3.17
N ALA A 122 -0.84 6.21 -2.68
CA ALA A 122 -0.56 5.02 -1.86
C ALA A 122 0.52 4.10 -2.48
N SER A 123 1.63 3.96 -1.77
CA SER A 123 2.82 3.26 -2.25
C SER A 123 3.43 2.32 -1.21
N THR A 124 4.28 1.41 -1.67
CA THR A 124 5.08 0.50 -0.84
C THR A 124 6.35 1.20 -0.34
N ALA A 125 7.05 0.58 0.62
CA ALA A 125 8.40 1.00 1.01
C ALA A 125 9.40 1.14 -0.16
N PHE A 126 9.20 0.39 -1.25
CA PHE A 126 10.01 0.46 -2.47
C PHE A 126 9.47 1.44 -3.53
N ASN A 127 8.58 2.38 -3.14
CA ASN A 127 7.97 3.37 -4.03
C ASN A 127 7.19 2.75 -5.22
N THR A 128 6.66 1.54 -5.05
CA THR A 128 5.75 0.91 -6.00
C THR A 128 4.31 1.18 -5.58
N ARG A 129 3.39 1.36 -6.54
CA ARG A 129 1.99 1.67 -6.19
C ARG A 129 1.28 0.45 -5.62
N VAL A 130 0.50 0.67 -4.57
CA VAL A 130 -0.31 -0.39 -3.95
C VAL A 130 -1.58 -0.66 -4.76
N LEU A 131 -2.22 0.39 -5.24
CA LEU A 131 -3.52 0.30 -5.91
C LEU A 131 -3.39 0.41 -7.45
N PRO A 132 -4.23 -0.30 -8.23
CA PRO A 132 -4.15 -0.25 -9.68
C PRO A 132 -4.57 1.13 -10.21
N ARG A 133 -3.68 1.78 -10.96
CA ARG A 133 -3.85 3.16 -11.42
C ARG A 133 -5.17 3.41 -12.16
N ARG A 134 -5.56 2.49 -13.06
CA ARG A 134 -6.76 2.68 -13.92
C ARG A 134 -8.03 2.68 -13.09
N THR A 135 -8.22 1.68 -12.23
CA THR A 135 -9.42 1.53 -11.40
C THR A 135 -9.49 2.60 -10.32
N THR A 136 -8.37 2.89 -9.65
CA THR A 136 -8.30 3.95 -8.63
C THR A 136 -8.58 5.33 -9.22
N ARG A 137 -8.02 5.64 -10.39
CA ARG A 137 -8.27 6.93 -11.05
C ARG A 137 -9.72 7.05 -11.52
N ALA A 138 -10.31 5.96 -12.02
CA ALA A 138 -11.72 5.95 -12.42
C ALA A 138 -12.63 6.23 -11.21
N PHE A 139 -12.42 5.52 -10.11
CA PHE A 139 -13.20 5.72 -8.88
C PHE A 139 -12.98 7.11 -8.26
N ALA A 140 -11.74 7.59 -8.15
CA ALA A 140 -11.45 8.93 -7.63
C ALA A 140 -12.11 10.03 -8.46
N ARG A 141 -12.10 9.91 -9.80
CA ARG A 141 -12.81 10.85 -10.68
C ARG A 141 -14.32 10.78 -10.51
N GLN A 142 -14.88 9.59 -10.31
CA GLN A 142 -16.30 9.42 -10.04
C GLN A 142 -16.69 10.12 -8.74
N VAL A 143 -15.97 9.84 -7.65
CA VAL A 143 -16.18 10.47 -6.33
C VAL A 143 -16.08 12.00 -6.41
N VAL A 144 -15.08 12.54 -7.12
CA VAL A 144 -14.94 13.99 -7.31
C VAL A 144 -16.09 14.57 -8.14
N ARG A 145 -16.51 13.90 -9.22
CA ARG A 145 -17.66 14.36 -10.04
C ARG A 145 -18.97 14.35 -9.26
N GLU A 146 -19.18 13.36 -8.40
CA GLU A 146 -20.36 13.26 -7.54
C GLU A 146 -20.33 14.35 -6.46
N ALA A 147 -19.17 14.57 -5.82
CA ALA A 147 -18.97 15.65 -4.85
C ALA A 147 -19.10 17.06 -5.45
N ASP A 148 -18.56 17.27 -6.66
CA ASP A 148 -18.76 18.48 -7.46
C ASP A 148 -20.20 18.57 -7.98
N GLY A 149 -21.04 17.54 -7.79
CA GLY A 149 -22.44 17.36 -8.22
C GLY A 149 -23.46 17.61 -7.11
N ASP A 150 -24.47 16.75 -7.01
CA ASP A 150 -25.51 16.81 -5.97
C ASP A 150 -25.09 16.08 -4.67
N GLY A 151 -23.81 15.75 -4.53
CA GLY A 151 -23.27 14.95 -3.44
C GLY A 151 -22.94 13.52 -3.87
N LEU A 152 -22.35 12.76 -2.95
CA LEU A 152 -21.95 11.38 -3.21
C LEU A 152 -23.16 10.47 -3.40
N SER A 153 -23.08 9.60 -4.41
CA SER A 153 -24.08 8.55 -4.58
C SER A 153 -24.04 7.56 -3.41
N PRO A 154 -25.16 6.88 -3.08
CA PRO A 154 -25.19 5.91 -1.99
C PRO A 154 -24.15 4.79 -2.14
N SER A 155 -23.88 4.35 -3.37
CA SER A 155 -22.89 3.31 -3.65
C SER A 155 -21.45 3.79 -3.43
N SER A 156 -21.12 5.00 -3.86
CA SER A 156 -19.79 5.60 -3.59
C SER A 156 -19.61 5.85 -2.09
N LEU A 157 -20.64 6.34 -1.41
CA LEU A 157 -20.62 6.60 0.02
C LEU A 157 -20.42 5.32 0.84
N ASP A 158 -21.07 4.21 0.46
CA ASP A 158 -20.89 2.90 1.10
C ASP A 158 -19.45 2.42 0.99
N VAL A 159 -18.86 2.48 -0.21
CA VAL A 159 -17.45 2.13 -0.44
C VAL A 159 -16.52 3.01 0.39
N VAL A 160 -16.69 4.34 0.39
CA VAL A 160 -15.85 5.26 1.16
C VAL A 160 -16.01 5.00 2.66
N THR A 161 -17.22 4.72 3.14
CA THR A 161 -17.50 4.38 4.55
C THR A 161 -16.79 3.10 4.97
N ASP A 162 -16.77 2.08 4.12
CA ASP A 162 -16.06 0.84 4.41
C ASP A 162 -14.53 0.99 4.36
N LEU A 163 -14.02 1.88 3.51
CA LEU A 163 -12.62 2.28 3.50
C LEU A 163 -12.25 3.06 4.77
N ALA A 164 -13.12 3.95 5.25
CA ALA A 164 -12.94 4.68 6.51
C ALA A 164 -12.81 3.75 7.73
N ARG A 165 -13.42 2.56 7.65
CA ARG A 165 -13.32 1.50 8.67
C ARG A 165 -12.08 0.61 8.53
N MET A 166 -11.18 0.87 7.58
CA MET A 166 -9.97 0.04 7.40
C MET A 166 -8.90 0.24 8.46
N ALA A 167 -8.91 1.38 9.16
CA ALA A 167 -7.93 1.72 10.19
C ALA A 167 -8.47 1.55 11.63
N ALA A 168 -9.70 1.04 11.80
CA ALA A 168 -10.25 0.62 13.08
C ALA A 168 -9.95 -0.88 13.28
#